data_AF-A0A133VEZ8-F1
#
_entry.id   AF-A0A133VEZ8-F1
#
_cell.length_a   1.000
_cell.length_b   1.000
_cell.length_c   1.000
_cell.angle_alpha   90.00
_cell.angle_beta   90.00
_cell.angle_gamma   90.00
#
_symmetry.space_group_name_H-M   'P 1'
#
loop_
_entity.id
_entity.type
_entity.pdbx_description
1 polymer ?
#
loop_
_entity_poly.entity_id
_entity_poly.type
_entity_poly.pdbx_seq_one_letter_code
_entity_poly.pdbx_strand_id
1 'polypeptide(L)'
;MSEVSLDLYENGQKLEPLTYSNGKTQVDVVEEVLGAFESHDLVYLKAVVGSGKSAIGIRTALEMGGGAISVPTKVLSNQYYDDYYAGDKYFLKPSGDRAKITVFKGRRNFTCPHWKLILHFLDSDLFSGGVEG
;
A
#
# COMPACT_ATOMS: atom_id res chain seq x y z
N MET A 1 -6.12 10.79 -25.52
CA MET A 1 -6.24 9.75 -24.48
C MET A 1 -4.84 9.41 -24.06
N SER A 2 -4.50 9.62 -22.79
CA SER A 2 -3.21 9.20 -22.23
C SER A 2 -3.14 7.67 -22.33
N GLU A 3 -2.04 7.15 -22.85
CA GLU A 3 -1.79 5.72 -22.94
C GLU A 3 -1.60 5.20 -21.51
N VAL A 4 -2.61 4.49 -20.99
CA VAL A 4 -2.54 3.95 -19.63
C VAL A 4 -1.56 2.78 -19.64
N SER A 5 -0.63 2.77 -18.70
CA SER A 5 0.35 1.72 -18.51
C SER A 5 0.25 1.15 -17.10
N LEU A 6 0.82 -0.01 -16.81
CA LEU A 6 0.81 -0.52 -15.43
C LEU A 6 1.87 0.21 -14.56
N ASP A 7 3.04 0.48 -15.14
CA ASP A 7 4.26 1.02 -14.50
C ASP A 7 4.54 0.49 -13.10
N LEU A 8 4.32 -0.81 -12.93
CA LEU A 8 4.76 -1.56 -11.78
C LEU A 8 6.18 -2.06 -12.02
N TYR A 9 7.04 -1.87 -11.02
CA TYR A 9 8.42 -2.33 -11.04
C TYR A 9 8.68 -3.21 -9.83
N GLU A 10 9.61 -4.14 -9.96
CA GLU A 10 10.15 -4.96 -8.89
C GLU A 10 11.66 -5.10 -9.11
N ASN A 11 12.48 -4.83 -8.09
CA ASN A 11 13.95 -4.91 -8.19
C ASN A 11 14.55 -4.10 -9.35
N GLY A 12 13.91 -2.98 -9.71
CA GLY A 12 14.32 -2.11 -10.83
C GLY A 12 13.88 -2.60 -12.21
N GLN A 13 13.23 -3.76 -12.32
CA GLN A 13 12.68 -4.28 -13.56
C GLN A 13 11.20 -3.92 -13.70
N LYS A 14 10.79 -3.50 -14.90
CA LYS A 14 9.37 -3.25 -15.21
C LYS A 14 8.65 -4.59 -15.30
N LEU A 15 7.54 -4.74 -14.57
CA LEU A 15 6.68 -5.91 -14.65
C LEU A 15 5.65 -5.72 -15.77
N GLU A 16 5.52 -6.75 -16.60
CA GLU A 16 4.50 -6.78 -17.63
C GLU A 16 3.10 -7.01 -17.03
N PRO A 17 2.05 -6.39 -17.61
CA PRO A 17 0.68 -6.62 -17.20
C PRO A 17 0.30 -8.10 -17.33
N LEU A 18 -0.43 -8.63 -16.35
CA LEU A 18 -1.01 -9.97 -16.48
C LEU A 18 -2.08 -9.98 -17.57
N THR A 19 -2.03 -11.01 -18.42
CA THR A 19 -3.07 -11.30 -19.42
C THR A 19 -4.00 -12.38 -18.89
N TYR A 20 -5.30 -12.13 -18.97
CA TYR A 20 -6.35 -13.04 -18.52
C TYR A 20 -6.79 -13.99 -19.63
N SER A 21 -7.50 -15.06 -19.26
CA SER A 21 -7.99 -16.09 -20.19
C SER A 21 -8.95 -15.58 -21.27
N ASN A 22 -9.54 -14.40 -21.07
CA ASN A 22 -10.40 -13.72 -22.04
C ASN A 22 -9.62 -12.80 -23.00
N GLY A 23 -8.28 -12.80 -22.94
CA GLY A 23 -7.41 -11.97 -23.77
C GLY A 23 -7.19 -10.54 -23.26
N LYS A 24 -7.91 -10.11 -22.22
CA LYS A 24 -7.73 -8.78 -21.62
C LYS A 24 -6.49 -8.74 -20.74
N THR A 25 -5.85 -7.58 -20.65
CA THR A 25 -4.75 -7.29 -19.74
C THR A 25 -5.22 -6.59 -18.47
N GLN A 26 -4.35 -6.51 -17.47
CA GLN A 26 -4.57 -5.64 -16.31
C GLN A 26 -4.77 -4.17 -16.69
N VAL A 27 -4.11 -3.70 -17.75
CA VAL A 27 -4.22 -2.32 -18.24
C VAL A 27 -5.62 -2.09 -18.80
N ASP A 28 -6.13 -3.00 -19.61
CA ASP A 28 -7.49 -2.92 -20.17
C ASP A 28 -8.55 -2.82 -19.05
N VAL A 29 -8.35 -3.59 -17.97
CA VAL A 29 -9.25 -3.52 -16.79
C VAL A 29 -9.12 -2.18 -16.07
N VAL A 30 -7.93 -1.60 -15.98
CA VAL A 30 -7.73 -0.26 -15.40
C VAL A 30 -8.47 0.79 -16.24
N GLU A 31 -8.36 0.73 -17.56
CA GLU A 31 -9.06 1.65 -18.47
C GLU A 31 -10.59 1.52 -18.35
N GLU A 32 -11.11 0.30 -18.26
CA GLU A 32 -12.54 0.06 -18.03
C GLU A 32 -13.02 0.65 -16.71
N VAL A 33 -12.23 0.50 -15.63
CA VAL A 33 -12.57 1.06 -14.33
C VAL A 33 -12.52 2.58 -14.36
N LEU A 34 -11.50 3.19 -14.98
CA LEU A 34 -11.40 4.65 -15.13
C LEU A 34 -12.56 5.22 -15.94
N GLY A 35 -12.92 4.58 -17.06
CA GLY A 35 -14.07 4.96 -17.87
C GLY A 35 -15.39 4.84 -17.11
N ALA A 36 -15.54 3.82 -16.27
CA ALA A 36 -16.74 3.69 -15.42
C ALA A 36 -16.86 4.86 -14.42
N PHE A 37 -15.74 5.33 -13.85
CA PHE A 37 -15.71 6.48 -12.94
C PHE A 37 -16.05 7.83 -13.60
N GLU A 38 -16.06 7.93 -14.94
CA GLU A 38 -16.52 9.15 -15.62
C GLU A 38 -18.02 9.40 -15.44
N SER A 39 -18.80 8.36 -15.16
CA SER A 39 -20.27 8.42 -15.06
C SER A 39 -20.84 7.80 -13.77
N HIS A 40 -20.00 7.18 -12.94
CA HIS A 40 -20.41 6.49 -11.72
C HIS A 40 -19.49 6.82 -10.55
N ASP A 41 -20.07 7.10 -9.38
CA ASP A 41 -19.29 7.33 -8.16
C ASP A 41 -18.78 6.02 -7.53
N LEU A 42 -19.39 4.88 -7.86
CA LEU A 42 -19.11 3.58 -7.26
C LEU A 42 -18.99 2.50 -8.33
N VAL A 43 -17.82 1.87 -8.38
CA VAL A 43 -17.50 0.79 -9.33
C VAL A 43 -17.17 -0.47 -8.55
N TYR A 44 -17.85 -1.57 -8.90
CA TYR A 44 -17.60 -2.89 -8.32
C TYR A 44 -16.77 -3.75 -9.27
N LEU A 45 -15.53 -4.05 -8.88
CA LEU A 45 -14.66 -4.97 -9.62
C LEU A 45 -14.77 -6.39 -9.05
N LYS A 46 -15.30 -7.32 -9.84
CA LYS A 46 -15.29 -8.76 -9.51
C LYS A 46 -14.01 -9.40 -10.04
N ALA A 47 -13.09 -9.75 -9.14
CA ALA A 47 -11.80 -10.34 -9.49
C ALA A 47 -11.55 -11.66 -8.73
N VAL A 48 -10.92 -12.62 -9.40
CA VAL A 48 -10.50 -13.89 -8.77
C VAL A 48 -9.21 -13.70 -7.96
N VAL A 49 -8.95 -14.60 -7.00
CA VAL A 49 -7.68 -14.61 -6.25
C VAL A 49 -6.51 -14.79 -7.24
N GLY A 50 -5.40 -14.10 -7.02
CA GLY A 50 -4.20 -14.18 -7.87
C GLY A 50 -4.24 -13.33 -9.15
N SER A 51 -5.37 -12.71 -9.51
CA SER A 51 -5.50 -11.86 -10.71
C SER A 51 -4.77 -10.50 -10.65
N GLY A 52 -4.10 -10.20 -9.53
CA GLY A 52 -3.44 -8.93 -9.31
C GLY A 52 -4.39 -7.74 -9.05
N LYS A 53 -5.57 -8.00 -8.44
CA LYS A 53 -6.54 -6.96 -8.03
C LYS A 53 -5.92 -5.75 -7.31
N SER A 54 -4.87 -5.97 -6.52
CA SER A 54 -4.16 -4.89 -5.82
C SER A 54 -3.46 -3.95 -6.79
N ALA A 55 -2.83 -4.48 -7.84
CA ALA A 55 -2.13 -3.69 -8.84
C ALA A 55 -3.11 -2.85 -9.66
N ILE A 56 -4.26 -3.43 -10.04
CA ILE A 56 -5.35 -2.70 -10.70
C ILE A 56 -5.82 -1.55 -9.81
N GLY A 57 -6.17 -1.82 -8.54
CA GLY A 57 -6.67 -0.80 -7.63
C GLY A 57 -5.67 0.32 -7.34
N ILE A 58 -4.39 -0.02 -7.15
CA ILE A 58 -3.33 0.98 -6.96
C ILE A 58 -3.17 1.82 -8.23
N ARG A 59 -3.11 1.20 -9.41
CA ARG A 59 -2.92 1.96 -10.65
C ARG A 59 -4.09 2.88 -10.93
N THR A 60 -5.33 2.41 -10.80
CA THR A 60 -6.54 3.25 -10.90
C THR A 60 -6.46 4.43 -9.94
N ALA A 61 -6.10 4.21 -8.67
CA ALA A 61 -5.98 5.31 -7.70
C ALA A 61 -4.90 6.33 -8.12
N LEU A 62 -3.77 5.90 -8.68
CA LEU A 62 -2.71 6.80 -9.14
C LEU A 62 -3.13 7.65 -10.35
N GLU A 63 -3.88 7.06 -11.30
CA GLU A 63 -4.44 7.79 -12.44
C GLU A 63 -5.48 8.83 -12.02
N MET A 64 -6.19 8.58 -10.93
CA MET A 64 -7.12 9.54 -10.32
C MET A 64 -6.42 10.60 -9.44
N GLY A 65 -5.07 10.62 -9.40
CA GLY A 65 -4.27 11.58 -8.64
C GLY A 65 -3.89 11.12 -7.22
N GLY A 66 -4.40 9.97 -6.77
CA GLY A 66 -4.13 9.36 -5.48
C GLY A 66 -5.37 8.70 -4.87
N GLY A 67 -5.18 7.97 -3.78
CA GLY A 67 -6.30 7.34 -3.09
C GLY A 67 -5.91 6.64 -1.79
N ALA A 68 -6.91 6.09 -1.13
CA ALA A 68 -6.74 5.27 0.06
C ALA A 68 -7.19 3.83 -0.23
N ILE A 69 -6.38 2.86 0.19
CA ILE A 69 -6.70 1.45 0.08
C ILE A 69 -7.12 0.96 1.47
N SER A 70 -8.40 0.66 1.61
CA SER A 70 -8.94 0.09 2.83
C SER A 70 -8.87 -1.43 2.76
N VAL A 71 -8.24 -2.05 3.76
CA VAL A 71 -8.12 -3.51 3.87
C VAL A 71 -8.72 -4.00 5.19
N PRO A 72 -9.35 -5.18 5.21
CA PRO A 72 -10.11 -5.64 6.37
C PRO A 72 -9.23 -6.08 7.55
N THR A 73 -7.95 -6.37 7.33
CA THR A 73 -7.06 -6.93 8.35
C THR A 73 -5.70 -6.26 8.40
N LYS A 74 -5.08 -6.28 9.59
CA LYS A 74 -3.70 -5.79 9.79
C LYS A 74 -2.68 -6.61 9.01
N VAL A 75 -2.91 -7.90 8.80
CA VAL A 75 -2.01 -8.77 8.04
C VAL A 75 -1.95 -8.33 6.58
N LEU A 76 -3.09 -8.11 5.94
CA LEU A 76 -3.13 -7.57 4.57
C LEU A 76 -2.50 -6.17 4.51
N SER A 77 -2.78 -5.32 5.51
CA SER A 77 -2.15 -4.00 5.59
C SER A 77 -0.62 -4.08 5.69
N ASN A 78 -0.09 -5.05 6.44
CA ASN A 78 1.35 -5.29 6.52
C ASN A 78 1.90 -5.81 5.18
N GLN A 79 1.20 -6.69 4.47
CA GLN A 79 1.63 -7.15 3.15
C GLN A 79 1.80 -5.99 2.16
N TYR A 80 0.89 -5.01 2.15
CA TYR A 80 1.05 -3.81 1.33
C TYR A 80 2.26 -2.96 1.77
N TYR A 81 2.54 -2.89 3.07
CA TYR A 81 3.74 -2.20 3.58
C TYR A 81 5.01 -2.91 3.12
N ASP A 82 5.07 -4.23 3.30
CA ASP A 82 6.23 -5.06 2.99
C ASP A 82 6.48 -5.12 1.48
N ASP A 83 5.42 -5.18 0.66
CA ASP A 83 5.55 -5.18 -0.80
C ASP A 83 5.97 -3.81 -1.34
N TYR A 84 5.28 -2.72 -0.94
CA TYR A 84 5.34 -1.44 -1.65
C TYR A 84 6.04 -0.30 -0.92
N TYR A 85 6.19 -0.36 0.41
CA TYR A 85 6.85 0.69 1.18
C TYR A 85 8.25 0.29 1.64
N ALA A 86 8.39 -0.91 2.20
CA ALA A 86 9.65 -1.44 2.67
C ALA A 86 10.34 -2.38 1.66
N GLY A 87 9.57 -2.92 0.71
CA GLY A 87 10.07 -3.83 -0.31
C GLY A 87 10.51 -3.14 -1.60
N ASP A 88 10.85 -3.97 -2.58
CA ASP A 88 11.43 -3.53 -3.84
C ASP A 88 10.37 -3.28 -4.93
N LYS A 89 9.09 -3.49 -4.64
CA LYS A 89 8.01 -3.18 -5.58
C LYS A 89 7.60 -1.72 -5.49
N TYR A 90 7.48 -1.05 -6.62
CA TYR A 90 7.02 0.33 -6.65
C TYR A 90 6.26 0.62 -7.94
N PHE A 91 5.34 1.57 -7.85
CA PHE A 91 4.67 2.14 -9.01
C PHE A 91 5.30 3.47 -9.38
N LEU A 92 5.35 3.77 -10.67
CA LEU A 92 5.57 5.14 -11.14
C LEU A 92 4.22 5.84 -11.33
N LYS A 93 4.18 7.11 -10.99
CA LYS A 93 3.07 8.00 -11.32
C LYS A 93 3.13 8.37 -12.81
N PRO A 94 2.05 8.91 -13.39
CA PRO A 94 2.09 9.50 -14.72
C PRO A 94 3.16 10.60 -14.89
N SER A 95 3.58 11.26 -13.80
CA SER A 95 4.67 12.24 -13.81
C SER A 95 6.07 11.62 -13.96
N GLY A 96 6.21 10.30 -13.80
CA GLY A 96 7.49 9.59 -13.72
C GLY A 96 8.05 9.47 -12.30
N ASP A 97 7.47 10.16 -11.31
CA ASP A 97 7.90 10.04 -9.92
C ASP A 97 7.44 8.72 -9.30
N ARG A 98 8.20 8.20 -8.32
CA ARG A 98 7.75 7.04 -7.53
C ARG A 98 6.49 7.37 -6.73
N ALA A 99 5.51 6.48 -6.80
CA ALA A 99 4.33 6.53 -5.96
C ALA A 99 4.70 6.32 -4.49
N LYS A 100 4.28 7.24 -3.63
CA LYS A 100 4.50 7.15 -2.18
C LYS A 100 3.34 6.38 -1.55
N ILE A 101 3.48 5.07 -1.39
CA ILE A 101 2.48 4.22 -0.75
C ILE A 101 2.81 4.13 0.74
N THR A 102 1.98 4.67 1.62
CA THR A 102 2.21 4.63 3.07
C THR A 102 1.07 3.92 3.78
N VAL A 103 1.37 3.34 4.94
CA VAL A 103 0.36 2.63 5.75
C VAL A 103 -0.03 3.44 6.96
N PHE A 104 -1.31 3.79 7.04
CA PHE A 104 -1.91 4.43 8.19
C PHE A 104 -2.57 3.39 9.11
N LYS A 105 -2.19 3.37 10.39
CA LYS A 105 -2.75 2.45 11.40
C LYS A 105 -3.35 3.24 12.55
N GLY A 106 -4.28 2.64 13.30
CA GLY A 106 -4.80 3.28 14.51
C GLY A 106 -3.72 3.45 15.59
N ARG A 107 -3.84 4.49 16.43
CA ARG A 107 -2.86 4.91 17.46
C ARG A 107 -2.26 3.78 18.29
N ARG A 108 -3.08 2.79 18.69
CA ARG A 108 -2.64 1.64 19.50
C ARG A 108 -1.64 0.70 18.80
N ASN A 109 -1.42 0.87 17.50
CA ASN A 109 -0.49 0.04 16.71
C ASN A 109 0.87 0.72 16.45
N PHE A 110 1.06 1.96 16.92
CA PHE A 110 2.35 2.62 16.87
C PHE A 110 3.01 2.52 18.24
N THR A 111 4.31 2.20 18.26
CA THR A 111 5.12 2.28 19.48
C THR A 111 5.15 3.73 19.92
N CYS A 112 4.55 4.03 21.08
CA CYS A 112 4.56 5.38 21.64
C CYS A 112 6.02 5.79 21.92
N PRO A 113 6.54 6.89 21.35
CA PRO A 113 7.91 7.34 21.62
C PRO A 113 8.15 7.65 23.10
N HIS A 114 7.12 8.12 23.82
CA HIS A 114 7.19 8.42 25.24
C HIS A 114 7.15 7.19 26.16
N TRP A 115 6.59 6.05 25.70
CA TRP A 115 6.52 4.83 26.52
C TRP A 115 7.90 4.24 26.79
N LYS A 116 8.82 4.30 25.81
CA LYS A 116 10.21 3.84 26.00
C LYS A 116 11.01 4.72 26.97
N LEU A 117 10.68 6.01 27.05
CA LEU A 117 11.37 6.94 27.95
C LEU A 117 11.04 6.66 29.42
N ILE A 118 9.79 6.27 29.71
CA ILE A 118 9.31 6.00 31.07
C ILE A 118 9.89 4.69 31.63
N LEU A 119 10.01 3.63 30.81
CA LEU A 119 10.63 2.37 31.26
C LEU A 119 12.11 2.55 31.63
N HIS A 120 12.86 3.32 30.84
CA HIS A 120 14.26 3.61 31.16
C HIS A 120 14.41 4.44 32.45
N PHE A 121 13.42 5.28 32.78
CA PHE A 121 13.39 6.04 34.02
C PHE A 121 13.01 5.15 35.22
N LEU A 122 12.00 4.28 35.06
CA LEU A 122 11.54 3.37 36.12
C LEU A 122 12.56 2.26 36.45
N ASP A 123 13.33 1.76 35.47
CA ASP A 123 14.41 0.79 35.71
C ASP A 123 15.62 1.43 36.42
N SER A 124 15.80 2.74 36.30
CA SER A 124 16.90 3.48 36.97
C SER A 124 16.61 3.75 38.45
N ASP A 125 15.32 3.91 38.81
CA ASP A 125 14.88 4.25 40.17
C ASP A 125 14.62 3.01 41.05
N LEU A 126 14.56 1.80 40.49
CA LEU A 126 14.26 0.56 41.23
C LEU A 126 15.49 -0.16 41.83
N PHE A 127 16.73 0.29 41.55
CA PHE A 127 17.96 -0.38 42.01
C PHE A 127 18.91 0.47 42.87
N SER A 128 18.56 1.69 43.27
CA SER A 128 19.44 2.58 44.06
C SER A 128 18.92 2.94 45.46
N GLY A 129 17.92 2.22 45.98
CA GLY A 129 17.34 2.45 47.31
C GLY A 129 17.32 1.20 48.21
N GLY A 130 18.49 0.64 48.54
CA GLY A 130 18.64 -0.43 49.52
C GLY A 130 19.66 -0.04 50.59
N VAL A 131 19.14 0.36 51.75
CA VAL A 131 19.79 1.00 52.90
C VAL A 131 20.79 0.07 53.61
N GLU A 132 22.01 0.57 53.88
CA GLU A 132 22.87 0.09 54.96
C GLU A 132 22.19 0.35 56.31
N GLY A 133 22.04 -0.69 57.13
CA GLY A 133 21.51 -0.62 58.48
C GLY A 133 21.36 -2.00 59.11
#